data_AF-A0A413YWW5-F1
#
_entry.id   AF-A0A413YWW5-F1
#
_cell.length_a   1.000
_cell.length_b   1.000
_cell.length_c   1.000
_cell.angle_alpha   90.00
_cell.angle_beta   90.00
_cell.angle_gamma   90.00
#
_symmetry.space_group_name_H-M   'P 1'
#
loop_
_entity.id
_entity.type
_entity.pdbx_description
1 polymer ?
#
loop_
_entity_poly.entity_id
_entity_poly.type
_entity_poly.pdbx_seq_one_letter_code
_entity_poly.pdbx_strand_id
1 'polypeptide(L)'
;MKCYDIKSEENLLPDITDTEIFKDYENNQSDYMRCIYFLYIALSKRENYYQLYSPTAFGNTEYARLDGFVCGILQATGWEEIQDESYIIIKRNNRKILILQKLSKPQSYYEDKKEIAKILNEIM
;
A
#
# COMPACT_ATOMS: atom_id res chain seq x y z
N MET A 1 -13.98 2.33 -17.39
CA MET A 1 -13.40 2.65 -16.07
C MET A 1 -11.90 2.50 -16.22
N LYS A 2 -11.13 3.55 -15.97
CA LYS A 2 -9.66 3.54 -16.13
C LYS A 2 -9.05 2.62 -15.06
N CYS A 3 -7.99 1.91 -15.42
CA CYS A 3 -7.14 1.18 -14.50
C CYS A 3 -5.82 1.93 -14.41
N TYR A 4 -5.34 2.17 -13.19
CA TYR A 4 -4.04 2.79 -12.96
C TYR A 4 -2.99 1.70 -12.78
N ASP A 5 -1.90 1.78 -13.54
CA ASP A 5 -0.75 0.87 -13.42
C ASP A 5 0.46 1.70 -13.01
N ILE A 6 0.88 1.53 -11.75
CA ILE A 6 1.93 2.33 -11.12
C ILE A 6 3.15 1.44 -10.88
N LYS A 7 4.25 1.85 -11.51
CA LYS A 7 5.55 1.21 -11.34
C LYS A 7 6.36 1.94 -10.29
N SER A 8 7.25 1.20 -9.65
CA SER A 8 8.18 1.79 -8.71
C SER A 8 9.32 2.50 -9.44
N GLU A 9 9.76 3.63 -8.89
CA GLU A 9 10.95 4.36 -9.31
C GLU A 9 11.93 4.36 -8.13
N GLU A 10 13.20 4.05 -8.38
CA GLU A 10 14.24 4.00 -7.33
C GLU A 10 13.85 3.12 -6.10
N ASN A 11 13.14 2.02 -6.35
CA ASN A 11 12.61 1.10 -5.31
C ASN A 11 11.61 1.75 -4.34
N LEU A 12 10.93 2.81 -4.78
CA LEU A 12 9.80 3.45 -4.10
C LEU A 12 8.59 3.55 -5.05
N LEU A 13 7.39 3.50 -4.51
CA LEU A 13 6.21 3.97 -5.23
C LEU A 13 6.22 5.51 -5.28
N PRO A 14 5.86 6.12 -6.43
CA PRO A 14 5.95 7.57 -6.62
C PRO A 14 5.01 8.34 -5.70
N ASP A 15 5.31 9.62 -5.45
CA ASP A 15 4.38 10.51 -4.76
C ASP A 15 3.08 10.64 -5.59
N ILE A 16 1.96 10.87 -4.91
CA ILE A 16 0.68 11.03 -5.58
C ILE A 16 0.75 12.12 -6.67
N THR A 17 1.46 13.23 -6.43
CA THR A 17 1.57 14.35 -7.38
C THR A 17 2.20 13.97 -8.71
N ASP A 18 3.01 12.90 -8.72
CA ASP A 18 3.71 12.42 -9.91
C ASP A 18 2.88 11.40 -10.70
N THR A 19 1.69 11.04 -10.20
CA THR A 19 0.80 10.06 -10.84
C THR A 19 -0.31 10.70 -11.66
N GLU A 20 -0.83 9.96 -12.64
CA GLU A 20 -2.07 10.33 -13.34
C GLU A 20 -3.29 10.36 -12.42
N ILE A 21 -3.25 9.67 -11.27
CA ILE A 21 -4.33 9.68 -10.28
C ILE A 21 -4.55 11.09 -9.74
N PHE A 22 -3.47 11.83 -9.48
CA PHE A 22 -3.55 13.22 -9.02
C PHE A 22 -4.21 14.12 -10.07
N LYS A 23 -3.75 14.04 -11.33
CA LYS A 23 -4.33 14.81 -12.44
C LYS A 23 -5.82 14.49 -12.63
N ASP A 24 -6.19 13.22 -12.59
CA ASP A 24 -7.58 12.80 -12.76
C ASP A 24 -8.45 13.26 -11.57
N TYR A 25 -7.90 13.25 -10.35
CA TYR A 25 -8.57 13.74 -9.15
C TYR A 25 -8.78 15.26 -9.19
N GLU A 26 -7.78 16.05 -9.60
CA GLU A 26 -7.90 17.50 -9.74
C GLU A 26 -8.98 17.88 -10.76
N ASN A 27 -9.04 17.15 -11.87
CA ASN A 27 -10.03 17.37 -12.91
C ASN A 27 -11.43 16.86 -12.55
N ASN A 28 -11.54 15.84 -11.68
CA ASN A 28 -12.82 15.24 -11.30
C ASN A 28 -12.79 14.66 -9.88
N GLN A 29 -13.32 15.42 -8.93
CA GLN A 29 -13.39 15.04 -7.51
C GLN A 29 -14.64 14.20 -7.15
N SER A 30 -15.10 13.33 -8.05
CA SER A 30 -16.14 12.35 -7.72
C SER A 30 -15.75 11.47 -6.53
N ASP A 31 -16.75 10.93 -5.82
CA ASP A 31 -16.48 10.04 -4.67
C ASP A 31 -15.64 8.81 -5.06
N TYR A 32 -15.86 8.28 -6.26
CA TYR A 32 -15.03 7.21 -6.81
C TYR A 32 -13.56 7.63 -6.95
N MET A 33 -13.29 8.82 -7.50
CA MET A 33 -11.92 9.33 -7.63
C MET A 33 -11.29 9.67 -6.28
N ARG A 34 -12.06 10.20 -5.33
CA ARG A 34 -11.61 10.39 -3.94
C ARG A 34 -11.15 9.08 -3.32
N CYS A 35 -11.92 8.00 -3.49
CA CYS A 35 -11.53 6.68 -2.99
C CYS A 35 -10.22 6.20 -3.61
N ILE A 36 -10.02 6.32 -4.93
CA ILE A 36 -8.75 5.94 -5.57
C ILE A 36 -7.59 6.79 -5.06
N TYR A 37 -7.80 8.11 -4.97
CA TYR A 37 -6.79 9.06 -4.51
C TYR A 37 -6.29 8.74 -3.10
N PHE A 38 -7.22 8.60 -2.14
CA PHE A 38 -6.87 8.31 -0.76
C PHE A 38 -6.34 6.88 -0.58
N LEU A 39 -6.84 5.93 -1.36
CA LEU A 39 -6.32 4.56 -1.35
C LEU A 39 -4.87 4.53 -1.82
N TYR A 40 -4.54 5.21 -2.93
CA TYR A 40 -3.17 5.27 -3.42
C TYR A 40 -2.23 5.89 -2.41
N ILE A 41 -2.60 7.02 -1.79
CA ILE A 41 -1.78 7.67 -0.75
C ILE A 41 -1.48 6.71 0.41
N ALA A 42 -2.48 5.94 0.85
CA ALA A 42 -2.31 5.01 1.95
C ALA A 42 -1.45 3.81 1.54
N LEU A 43 -1.68 3.25 0.35
CA LEU A 43 -0.90 2.15 -0.20
C LEU A 43 0.56 2.55 -0.44
N SER A 44 0.82 3.70 -1.06
CA SER A 44 2.18 4.16 -1.34
C SER A 44 2.97 4.33 -0.05
N LYS A 45 2.37 4.93 0.99
CA LYS A 45 2.99 5.04 2.32
C LYS A 45 3.18 3.69 2.99
N ARG A 46 2.17 2.80 2.93
CA ARG A 46 2.25 1.44 3.52
C ARG A 46 3.39 0.64 2.90
N GLU A 47 3.52 0.69 1.58
CA GLU A 47 4.53 -0.10 0.87
C GLU A 47 5.93 0.51 0.94
N ASN A 48 6.06 1.84 0.86
CA ASN A 48 7.32 2.55 1.02
C ASN A 48 7.83 2.56 2.47
N TYR A 49 6.97 2.23 3.45
CA TYR A 49 7.27 2.35 4.88
C TYR A 49 8.66 1.78 5.26
N TYR A 50 8.94 0.53 4.90
CA TYR A 50 10.21 -0.11 5.26
C TYR A 50 11.43 0.43 4.48
N GLN A 51 11.21 1.11 3.35
CA GLN A 51 12.29 1.76 2.61
C GLN A 51 12.74 3.07 3.28
N LEU A 52 11.79 3.79 3.90
CA LEU A 52 12.00 5.12 4.44
C LEU A 52 12.29 5.14 5.93
N TYR A 53 11.85 4.11 6.66
CA TYR A 53 11.94 4.05 8.11
C TYR A 53 12.66 2.79 8.58
N SER A 54 13.50 2.94 9.60
CA SER A 54 14.06 1.82 10.33
C SER A 54 13.01 1.18 11.22
N PRO A 55 13.11 -0.13 11.50
CA PRO A 55 12.31 -0.77 12.53
C PRO A 55 12.39 -0.09 13.88
N THR A 56 11.26 -0.04 14.59
CA THR A 56 11.22 0.37 15.99
C THR A 56 10.71 -0.78 16.85
N ALA A 57 11.29 -0.94 18.04
CA ALA A 57 11.13 -2.09 18.91
C ALA A 57 9.71 -2.35 19.46
N PHE A 58 8.73 -1.47 19.20
CA PHE A 58 7.37 -1.56 19.75
C PHE A 58 6.28 -1.78 18.70
N GLY A 59 6.66 -2.19 17.48
CA GLY A 59 5.77 -2.22 16.35
C GLY A 59 5.47 -0.81 15.83
N ASN A 60 5.28 -0.68 14.52
CA ASN A 60 5.06 0.63 13.93
C ASN A 60 3.57 0.97 13.89
N THR A 61 3.15 1.89 14.76
CA THR A 61 1.76 2.39 14.85
C THR A 61 1.30 3.09 13.58
N GLU A 62 2.22 3.71 12.82
CA GLU A 62 1.91 4.32 11.54
C GLU A 62 1.61 3.27 10.46
N TYR A 63 2.38 2.19 10.39
CA TYR A 63 2.11 1.06 9.49
C TYR A 63 0.74 0.44 9.78
N ALA A 64 0.43 0.15 11.05
CA ALA A 64 -0.87 -0.39 11.45
C ALA A 64 -2.03 0.57 11.12
N ARG A 65 -1.83 1.88 11.30
CA ARG A 65 -2.80 2.91 10.92
C ARG A 65 -3.00 2.96 9.41
N LEU A 66 -1.93 2.89 8.62
CA LEU A 66 -1.99 2.88 7.16
C LEU A 66 -2.74 1.64 6.65
N ASP A 67 -2.42 0.47 7.19
CA ASP A 67 -3.10 -0.78 6.84
C ASP A 67 -4.58 -0.76 7.21
N GLY A 68 -4.91 -0.26 8.40
CA GLY A 68 -6.30 -0.05 8.82
C GLY A 68 -7.07 0.90 7.90
N PHE A 69 -6.42 1.96 7.40
CA PHE A 69 -7.03 2.91 6.48
C PHE A 69 -7.28 2.29 5.09
N VAL A 70 -6.33 1.52 4.57
CA VAL A 70 -6.51 0.72 3.34
C VAL A 70 -7.70 -0.23 3.51
N CYS A 71 -7.72 -1.02 4.59
CA CYS A 71 -8.82 -1.94 4.91
C CYS A 71 -10.18 -1.22 4.94
N GLY A 72 -10.25 -0.04 5.57
CA GLY A 72 -11.48 0.74 5.64
C GLY A 72 -12.01 1.18 4.28
N ILE A 73 -11.13 1.64 3.37
CA ILE A 73 -11.54 2.03 2.01
C ILE A 73 -12.02 0.80 1.22
N LEU A 74 -11.29 -0.31 1.28
CA LEU A 74 -11.66 -1.54 0.57
C LEU A 74 -13.04 -2.05 1.02
N GLN A 75 -13.31 -2.05 2.33
CA GLN A 75 -14.61 -2.43 2.88
C GLN A 75 -15.73 -1.48 2.45
N ALA A 76 -15.52 -0.16 2.54
CA ALA A 76 -16.52 0.83 2.18
C ALA A 76 -16.90 0.80 0.68
N THR A 77 -15.95 0.43 -0.17
CA THR A 77 -16.12 0.41 -1.64
C THR A 77 -16.51 -0.94 -2.21
N GLY A 78 -16.34 -2.02 -1.43
CA GLY A 78 -16.46 -3.39 -1.91
C GLY A 78 -15.36 -3.74 -2.93
N TRP A 79 -14.18 -3.15 -2.79
CA TRP A 79 -13.00 -3.48 -3.59
C TRP A 79 -12.17 -4.55 -2.88
N GLU A 80 -11.43 -5.32 -3.67
CA GLU A 80 -10.61 -6.43 -3.23
C GLU A 80 -9.14 -6.12 -3.52
N GLU A 81 -8.28 -6.38 -2.54
CA GLU A 81 -6.84 -6.40 -2.70
C GLU A 81 -6.38 -7.84 -2.95
N ILE A 82 -5.69 -8.05 -4.07
CA ILE A 82 -5.01 -9.31 -4.40
C ILE A 82 -3.52 -9.00 -4.50
N GLN A 83 -2.70 -9.88 -3.96
CA GLN A 83 -1.26 -9.74 -4.07
C GLN A 83 -0.65 -11.01 -4.68
N ASP A 84 0.30 -10.82 -5.58
CA ASP A 84 1.22 -11.87 -6.02
C ASP A 84 2.67 -11.49 -5.62
N GLU A 85 3.67 -12.13 -6.20
CA GLU A 85 5.08 -11.85 -5.91
C GLU A 85 5.53 -10.47 -6.41
N SER A 86 4.95 -10.00 -7.51
CA SER A 86 5.39 -8.80 -8.24
C SER A 86 4.45 -7.62 -8.07
N TYR A 87 3.17 -7.85 -7.73
CA TYR A 87 2.14 -6.83 -7.77
C TYR A 87 1.16 -6.89 -6.60
N ILE A 88 0.62 -5.71 -6.28
CA ILE A 88 -0.59 -5.51 -5.49
C ILE A 88 -1.66 -5.01 -6.48
N ILE A 89 -2.80 -5.69 -6.51
CA ILE A 89 -3.88 -5.44 -7.47
C ILE A 89 -5.15 -5.14 -6.68
N ILE A 90 -5.68 -3.93 -6.86
CA ILE A 90 -7.01 -3.56 -6.39
C ILE A 90 -8.00 -3.78 -7.52
N LYS A 91 -9.07 -4.51 -7.25
CA LYS A 91 -10.11 -4.80 -8.23
C LYS A 91 -11.50 -4.77 -7.61
N ARG A 92 -12.52 -4.69 -8.46
CA ARG A 92 -13.91 -4.94 -8.10
C ARG A 92 -14.47 -5.97 -9.07
N ASN A 93 -14.87 -7.14 -8.57
CA ASN A 93 -15.22 -8.29 -9.40
C ASN A 93 -14.05 -8.60 -10.38
N ASN A 94 -14.34 -8.64 -11.68
CA ASN A 94 -13.33 -8.88 -12.72
C ASN A 94 -12.65 -7.61 -13.26
N ARG A 95 -12.92 -6.43 -12.68
CA ARG A 95 -12.39 -5.15 -13.17
C ARG A 95 -11.25 -4.67 -12.26
N LYS A 96 -10.04 -4.56 -12.81
CA LYS A 96 -8.90 -3.95 -12.14
C LYS A 96 -9.07 -2.43 -12.05
N ILE A 97 -8.68 -1.86 -10.92
CA ILE A 97 -8.79 -0.44 -10.60
C ILE A 97 -7.39 0.16 -10.46
N LEU A 98 -6.53 -0.50 -9.68
CA LEU A 98 -5.17 -0.07 -9.40
C LEU A 98 -4.24 -1.29 -9.40
N ILE A 99 -3.08 -1.16 -10.01
CA ILE A 99 -2.01 -2.15 -10.00
C ILE A 99 -0.76 -1.41 -9.53
N LEU A 100 -0.11 -1.93 -8.49
CA LEU A 100 1.13 -1.39 -7.92
C LEU A 100 2.21 -2.45 -8.02
N GLN A 101 3.40 -2.06 -8.46
CA GLN A 101 4.57 -2.92 -8.37
C GLN A 101 5.00 -3.09 -6.91
N LYS A 102 5.23 -4.34 -6.49
CA LYS A 102 5.80 -4.63 -5.17
C LYS A 102 7.25 -4.20 -5.10
N LEU A 103 7.61 -3.66 -3.94
CA LEU A 103 8.97 -3.24 -3.63
C LEU A 103 9.74 -4.37 -2.98
N SER A 104 11.01 -4.51 -3.35
CA SER A 104 11.92 -5.40 -2.66
C SER A 104 12.11 -4.93 -1.23
N LYS A 105 11.76 -5.75 -0.23
CA LYS A 105 11.87 -5.33 1.17
C LYS A 105 13.35 -5.27 1.58
N PRO A 106 13.77 -4.24 2.33
CA PRO A 106 15.15 -4.12 2.78
C PRO A 106 15.46 -5.14 3.88
N GLN A 107 16.75 -5.33 4.17
CA GLN A 107 17.22 -6.31 5.15
C GLN A 107 16.57 -6.15 6.53
N SER A 108 16.33 -4.91 6.96
CA SER A 108 15.68 -4.55 8.21
C SER A 108 14.30 -5.18 8.39
N TYR A 109 13.51 -5.31 7.31
CA TYR A 109 12.22 -5.99 7.35
C TYR A 109 12.34 -7.46 7.80
N TYR A 110 13.36 -8.16 7.31
CA TYR A 110 13.57 -9.57 7.64
C TYR A 110 14.12 -9.76 9.05
N GLU A 111 14.89 -8.79 9.54
CA GLU A 111 15.39 -8.77 10.92
C GLU A 111 14.23 -8.65 11.91
N ASP A 112 13.28 -7.74 11.66
CA ASP A 112 12.06 -7.60 12.47
C ASP A 112 11.25 -8.89 12.52
N LYS A 113 11.05 -9.52 11.36
CA LYS A 113 10.29 -10.77 11.29
C LYS A 113 10.96 -11.88 12.10
N LYS A 114 12.30 -11.94 12.09
CA LYS A 114 13.05 -12.90 12.90
C LYS A 114 12.94 -12.59 14.39
N GLU A 115 13.02 -11.31 14.78
CA GLU A 115 12.89 -10.90 16.18
C GLU A 115 11.49 -11.20 16.71
N ILE A 116 10.43 -10.85 15.96
CA ILE A 116 9.04 -11.17 16.31
C ILE A 116 8.86 -12.69 16.44
N ALA A 117 9.37 -13.48 15.48
CA ALA A 117 9.27 -14.93 15.55
C ALA A 117 9.99 -15.51 16.77
N LYS A 118 11.15 -14.95 17.14
CA LYS A 118 11.88 -15.34 18.35
C LYS A 118 11.06 -15.05 19.61
N ILE A 119 10.52 -13.85 19.74
CA ILE A 119 9.67 -13.45 20.88
C ILE A 119 8.45 -14.37 20.98
N LEU A 120 7.76 -14.62 19.86
CA LEU A 120 6.60 -15.52 19.82
C LEU A 120 6.95 -16.94 20.29
N ASN A 121 8.09 -17.48 19.88
CA ASN A 121 8.56 -18.79 20.32
C ASN A 121 8.98 -18.83 21.80
N GLU A 122 9.34 -17.70 22.40
CA GLU A 122 9.69 -17.63 23.83
C GLU A 122 8.45 -17.54 24.73
N ILE A 123 7.30 -17.08 24.18
CA ILE A 123 6.04 -16.91 24.93
C ILE A 123 4.97 -17.98 24.62
N MET A 124 5.17 -18.79 23.58
CA MET A 124 4.34 -19.95 23.23
C MET A 124 4.91 -21.24 23.81
#